data_AF-A0A970LQN9-F1
#
_entry.id   AF-A0A970LQN9-F1
#
_cell.length_a   1.000
_cell.length_b   1.000
_cell.length_c   1.000
_cell.angle_alpha   90.00
_cell.angle_beta   90.00
_cell.angle_gamma   90.00
#
_symmetry.space_group_name_H-M   'P 1'
#
loop_
_entity.id
_entity.type
_entity.pdbx_description
1 polymer ?
#
loop_
_entity_poly.entity_id
_entity_poly.type
_entity_poly.pdbx_seq_one_letter_code
_entity_poly.pdbx_strand_id
1 'polypeptide(L)'
;AAEYGLYMTGKDNRTVAMSMNNIPIKVGFALGGAIGTYGLSIIGYTAGMTPTPEFVNGFMWIFGGIPAAFYLLASLIMFFGYKITDEDAAMYARENAARMAAQRA
;
A
#
# COMPACT_ATOMS: atom_id res chain seq x y z
N ALA A 1 10.16 -2.19 9.22
CA ALA A 1 10.21 -3.60 8.76
C ALA A 1 11.63 -4.11 8.50
N ALA A 2 12.41 -3.46 7.62
CA ALA A 2 13.76 -3.90 7.26
C ALA A 2 14.75 -3.95 8.45
N GLU A 3 14.83 -2.87 9.25
CA GLU A 3 15.69 -2.81 10.45
C GLU A 3 15.23 -3.79 11.55
N TYR A 4 13.91 -3.91 11.75
CA TYR A 4 13.34 -4.90 12.68
C TYR A 4 13.71 -6.34 12.28
N GLY A 5 13.64 -6.67 10.98
CA GLY A 5 14.02 -7.99 10.47
C GLY A 5 15.50 -8.29 10.68
N LEU A 6 16.39 -7.32 10.40
CA LEU A 6 17.82 -7.45 10.69
C LEU A 6 18.07 -7.63 12.19
N TYR A 7 17.38 -6.86 13.03
CA TYR A 7 17.53 -6.93 14.48
C TYR A 7 17.15 -8.29 15.06
N MET A 8 16.03 -8.87 14.61
CA MET A 8 15.50 -10.14 15.11
C MET A 8 16.20 -11.37 14.50
N THR A 9 16.59 -11.31 13.23
CA THR A 9 17.14 -12.49 12.51
C THR A 9 18.65 -12.48 12.36
N GLY A 10 19.30 -11.33 12.58
CA GLY A 10 20.73 -11.13 12.33
C GLY A 10 21.13 -11.17 10.85
N LYS A 11 20.18 -11.35 9.92
CA LYS A 11 20.43 -11.44 8.47
C LYS A 11 20.10 -10.10 7.81
N ASP A 12 21.05 -9.57 7.03
CA ASP A 12 20.83 -8.32 6.29
C ASP A 12 20.01 -8.55 5.02
N ASN A 13 18.69 -8.58 5.21
CA ASN A 13 17.71 -8.73 4.13
C ASN A 13 17.04 -7.40 3.76
N ARG A 14 17.63 -6.25 4.16
CA ARG A 14 16.97 -4.95 4.03
C ARG A 14 16.65 -4.59 2.59
N THR A 15 17.57 -4.87 1.67
CA THR A 15 17.39 -4.66 0.22
C THR A 15 16.22 -5.47 -0.35
N VAL A 16 16.08 -6.73 0.08
CA VAL A 16 14.99 -7.61 -0.36
C VAL A 16 13.65 -7.13 0.22
N ALA A 17 13.63 -6.75 1.50
CA ALA A 17 12.43 -6.21 2.14
C ALA A 17 11.94 -4.93 1.45
N MET A 18 12.86 -4.04 1.05
CA MET A 18 12.52 -2.81 0.33
C MET A 18 12.03 -3.09 -1.09
N SER A 19 12.66 -4.02 -1.82
CA SER A 19 12.26 -4.32 -3.20
C SER A 19 10.89 -5.00 -3.31
N MET A 20 10.50 -5.77 -2.28
CA MET A 20 9.18 -6.42 -2.21
C MET A 20 8.01 -5.44 -2.09
N ASN A 21 8.22 -4.20 -1.64
CA ASN A 21 7.16 -3.19 -1.59
C ASN A 21 6.58 -2.84 -2.97
N ASN A 22 7.32 -3.08 -4.05
CA ASN A 22 6.85 -2.78 -5.41
C ASN A 22 5.81 -3.79 -5.93
N ILE A 23 5.75 -5.01 -5.38
CA ILE A 23 4.81 -6.04 -5.87
C ILE A 23 3.36 -5.66 -5.57
N PRO A 24 2.97 -5.32 -4.33
CA PRO A 24 1.61 -4.88 -4.03
C PRO A 24 1.20 -3.64 -4.83
N ILE A 25 2.11 -2.71 -5.05
CA ILE A 25 1.86 -1.50 -5.85
C ILE A 25 1.46 -1.86 -7.28
N LYS A 26 2.21 -2.78 -7.92
CA LYS A 26 1.91 -3.23 -9.29
C LYS A 26 0.57 -3.96 -9.38
N VAL A 27 0.26 -4.81 -8.38
CA VAL A 27 -1.05 -5.48 -8.30
C VAL A 27 -2.17 -4.46 -8.14
N GLY A 28 -1.99 -3.46 -7.28
CA GLY A 28 -2.93 -2.35 -7.10
C GLY A 28 -3.19 -1.58 -8.40
N PHE A 29 -2.14 -1.27 -9.16
CA PHE A 29 -2.29 -0.61 -10.46
C PHE A 29 -3.05 -1.48 -11.48
N ALA A 30 -2.75 -2.78 -11.55
CA ALA A 30 -3.44 -3.69 -12.47
C ALA A 30 -4.94 -3.79 -12.14
N LEU A 31 -5.27 -3.93 -10.86
CA LEU A 31 -6.66 -3.99 -10.40
C LEU A 31 -7.37 -2.64 -10.57
N GLY A 32 -6.73 -1.52 -10.25
CA GLY A 32 -7.29 -0.19 -10.42
C GLY A 32 -7.61 0.13 -11.88
N GLY A 33 -6.71 -0.24 -12.81
CA GLY A 33 -6.96 -0.12 -14.25
C GLY A 33 -8.17 -0.94 -14.71
N ALA A 34 -8.30 -2.18 -14.22
CA ALA A 34 -9.45 -3.04 -14.52
C ALA A 34 -10.76 -2.48 -13.94
N ILE A 35 -10.76 -1.96 -12.71
CA ILE A 35 -11.94 -1.33 -12.11
C ILE A 35 -12.38 -0.11 -12.94
N GLY A 36 -11.43 0.68 -13.46
CA GLY A 36 -11.74 1.81 -14.34
C GLY A 36 -12.40 1.37 -15.65
N THR A 37 -11.83 0.39 -16.35
CA THR A 37 -12.33 -0.04 -17.66
C THR A 37 -13.63 -0.83 -17.57
N TYR A 38 -13.70 -1.83 -16.70
CA TYR A 38 -14.90 -2.64 -16.52
C TYR A 38 -15.99 -1.89 -15.76
N GLY A 39 -15.62 -1.04 -14.80
CA GLY A 39 -16.57 -0.23 -14.03
C GLY A 39 -17.39 0.70 -14.91
N LEU A 40 -16.75 1.35 -15.89
CA LEU A 40 -17.45 2.19 -16.87
C LEU A 40 -18.47 1.41 -17.68
N SER A 41 -18.12 0.19 -18.13
CA SER A 41 -19.05 -0.68 -18.84
C SER A 41 -20.25 -1.09 -17.98
N ILE A 42 -20.04 -1.34 -16.68
CA ILE A 42 -21.08 -1.76 -15.74
C ILE A 42 -22.09 -0.64 -15.49
N ILE A 43 -21.63 0.61 -15.40
CA ILE A 43 -22.51 1.77 -15.20
C ILE A 43 -23.18 2.24 -16.51
N GLY A 44 -23.01 1.50 -17.62
CA GLY A 44 -23.68 1.78 -18.88
C GLY A 44 -23.00 2.86 -19.74
N TYR A 45 -21.69 3.09 -19.55
CA TYR A 45 -20.96 4.02 -20.40
C TYR A 45 -21.05 3.64 -21.88
N THR A 46 -21.48 4.58 -22.71
CA THR A 46 -21.47 4.47 -24.18
C THR A 46 -20.93 5.76 -24.80
N ALA A 47 -20.18 5.65 -25.89
CA ALA A 47 -19.58 6.80 -26.54
C ALA A 47 -20.67 7.74 -27.08
N GLY A 48 -20.60 9.03 -26.70
CA GLY A 48 -21.57 10.05 -27.13
C GLY A 48 -22.88 10.08 -26.34
N MET A 49 -23.01 9.32 -25.25
CA MET A 49 -24.20 9.39 -24.39
C MET A 49 -24.30 10.74 -23.67
N THR A 50 -25.53 11.20 -23.43
CA THR A 50 -25.80 12.28 -22.48
C THR A 50 -25.74 11.72 -21.06
N PRO A 51 -24.90 12.26 -20.15
CA PRO A 51 -24.82 11.78 -18.78
C PRO A 51 -26.16 11.93 -18.06
N THR A 52 -26.72 10.83 -17.56
CA THR A 52 -27.89 10.86 -16.67
C THR A 52 -27.45 11.03 -15.21
N PRO A 53 -28.32 11.50 -14.31
CA PRO A 53 -28.00 11.57 -12.89
C PRO A 53 -27.54 10.23 -12.29
N GLU A 54 -28.13 9.12 -12.74
CA GLU A 54 -27.78 7.76 -12.31
C GLU A 54 -26.36 7.38 -12.75
N PHE A 55 -26.01 7.69 -14.00
CA PHE A 55 -24.65 7.47 -14.52
C PHE A 55 -23.62 8.27 -13.73
N VAL A 56 -23.89 9.55 -13.46
CA VAL A 56 -22.99 10.42 -12.70
C VAL A 56 -22.78 9.88 -11.29
N ASN A 57 -23.83 9.38 -10.63
CA ASN A 57 -23.70 8.77 -9.32
C ASN A 57 -22.79 7.52 -9.36
N GLY A 58 -23.03 6.61 -10.30
CA GLY A 58 -22.18 5.42 -10.50
C GLY A 58 -20.72 5.77 -10.81
N PHE A 59 -20.51 6.79 -11.63
CA PHE A 59 -19.18 7.29 -11.95
C PHE A 59 -18.46 7.84 -10.71
N MET A 60 -19.14 8.64 -9.88
CA MET A 60 -18.58 9.17 -8.63
C MET A 60 -18.21 8.05 -7.64
N TRP A 61 -18.99 6.97 -7.60
CA TRP A 61 -18.64 5.80 -6.80
C TRP A 61 -17.39 5.09 -7.31
N ILE A 62 -17.22 4.91 -8.61
CA ILE A 62 -16.02 4.29 -9.19
C ILE A 62 -14.79 5.17 -8.96
N PHE A 63 -14.92 6.48 -9.19
CA PHE A 63 -13.80 7.42 -9.12
C PHE A 63 -13.40 7.78 -7.69
N GLY A 64 -14.36 7.93 -6.78
CA GLY A 64 -14.12 8.40 -5.41
C GLY A 64 -14.49 7.37 -4.35
N GLY A 65 -15.68 6.78 -4.45
CA GLY A 65 -16.21 5.91 -3.39
C GLY A 65 -15.42 4.62 -3.18
N ILE A 66 -15.08 3.91 -4.26
CA ILE A 66 -14.28 2.68 -4.21
C ILE A 66 -12.87 2.97 -3.67
N PRO A 67 -12.10 3.95 -4.20
CA PRO A 67 -10.82 4.33 -3.61
C PRO A 67 -10.93 4.72 -2.13
N ALA A 68 -11.95 5.52 -1.76
CA ALA A 68 -12.16 5.92 -0.37
C ALA A 68 -12.37 4.71 0.56
N ALA A 69 -13.14 3.71 0.13
CA ALA A 69 -13.35 2.48 0.88
C ALA A 69 -12.03 1.69 1.07
N PHE A 70 -11.20 1.58 0.02
CA PHE A 70 -9.89 0.94 0.12
C PHE A 70 -8.93 1.69 1.06
N TYR A 71 -8.90 3.03 1.00
CA TYR A 71 -8.10 3.83 1.92
C TYR A 71 -8.57 3.70 3.36
N LEU A 72 -9.89 3.68 3.59
CA LEU A 72 -10.44 3.45 4.92
C LEU A 72 -10.05 2.08 5.45
N LEU A 73 -10.17 1.03 4.64
CA LEU A 73 -9.76 -0.32 5.04
C LEU A 73 -8.25 -0.38 5.34
N ALA A 74 -7.41 0.22 4.49
CA ALA A 74 -5.96 0.30 4.72
C ALA A 74 -5.63 1.03 6.02
N SER A 75 -6.32 2.13 6.30
CA SER A 75 -6.18 2.89 7.54
C SER A 75 -6.55 2.04 8.77
N LEU A 76 -7.66 1.31 8.73
CA LEU A 76 -8.07 0.42 9.81
C LEU A 76 -7.06 -0.71 10.03
N ILE A 77 -6.54 -1.31 8.95
CA ILE A 77 -5.52 -2.35 9.05
C ILE A 77 -4.25 -1.81 9.69
N MET A 78 -3.80 -0.61 9.32
CA MET A 78 -2.63 0.01 9.94
C MET A 78 -2.90 0.37 11.40
N PHE A 79 -4.08 0.91 11.71
CA PHE A 79 -4.45 1.30 13.06
C PHE A 79 -4.51 0.12 14.04
N PHE A 80 -5.06 -1.03 13.62
CA PHE A 80 -5.18 -2.20 14.49
C PHE A 80 -4.02 -3.20 14.36
N GLY A 81 -3.36 -3.26 13.20
CA GLY A 81 -2.36 -4.28 12.88
C GLY A 81 -0.91 -3.82 13.01
N TYR A 82 -0.63 -2.52 12.95
CA TYR A 82 0.73 -2.01 13.03
C TYR A 82 1.13 -1.76 14.49
N LYS A 83 2.14 -2.51 14.96
CA LYS A 83 2.56 -2.52 16.37
C LYS A 83 3.90 -1.84 16.65
N ILE A 84 4.64 -1.45 15.61
CA ILE A 84 5.98 -0.89 15.76
C ILE A 84 5.85 0.62 15.81
N THR A 85 6.29 1.25 16.89
CA THR A 85 6.32 2.71 16.98
C THR A 85 7.53 3.30 16.26
N ASP A 86 7.55 4.61 16.05
CA ASP A 86 8.72 5.31 15.51
C ASP A 86 9.93 5.19 16.45
N GLU A 87 9.68 5.14 17.77
CA GLU A 87 10.70 4.95 18.79
C GLU A 87 11.34 3.55 18.71
N ASP A 88 10.52 2.51 18.52
CA ASP A 88 10.99 1.14 18.30
C ASP A 88 11.85 1.07 17.03
N ALA A 89 11.37 1.68 15.94
CA ALA A 89 12.09 1.71 14.66
C ALA A 89 13.46 2.40 14.80
N ALA A 90 13.52 3.51 15.53
CA ALA A 90 14.76 4.23 15.81
C ALA A 90 15.72 3.42 16.71
N MET A 91 15.18 2.69 17.69
CA MET A 91 15.97 1.79 18.54
C MET A 91 16.65 0.70 17.69
N TYR A 92 15.90 -0.02 16.85
CA TYR A 92 16.44 -1.09 16.01
C TYR A 92 17.54 -0.58 15.07
N ALA A 93 17.36 0.60 14.48
CA ALA A 93 18.36 1.19 13.58
C ALA A 93 19.67 1.51 14.32
N ARG A 94 19.60 2.07 15.54
CA ARG A 94 20.79 2.37 16.35
C ARG A 94 21.55 1.10 16.73
N GLU A 95 20.84 0.07 17.21
CA GLU A 95 21.46 -1.18 17.65
C GLU A 95 22.09 -1.94 16.47
N ASN A 96 21.42 -1.99 15.32
CA ASN A 96 21.99 -2.60 14.12
C ASN A 96 23.25 -1.86 13.64
N ALA A 97 23.25 -0.52 13.68
CA ALA A 97 24.43 0.26 13.31
C ALA A 97 25.63 -0.04 14.24
N ALA A 98 25.40 -0.14 15.55
CA ALA A 98 26.44 -0.48 16.52
C ALA A 98 26.99 -1.90 16.31
N ARG A 99 26.12 -2.89 16.08
CA ARG A 99 26.51 -4.28 15.79
C ARG A 99 27.38 -4.39 14.52
N MET A 100 27.00 -3.67 13.46
CA MET A 100 27.74 -3.66 12.20
C MET A 100 29.10 -2.94 12.31
N ALA A 101 29.19 -1.88 13.12
CA ALA A 101 30.44 -1.18 13.38
C ALA A 101 31.43 -2.07 14.17
N ALA A 102 30.95 -2.78 15.19
CA ALA A 102 31.77 -3.71 15.98
C ALA A 102 32.28 -4.92 15.17
N GLN A 103 31.55 -5.36 14.13
CA GLN A 103 31.99 -6.43 13.24
C GLN A 103 33.03 -5.98 12.19
N ARG A 104 33.16 -4.67 11.97
CA ARG A 104 34.10 -4.08 11.00
C ARG A 104 35.41 -3.61 11.64
N ALA A 105 35.47 -3.57 12.97
CA ALA A 105 36.66 -3.26 13.77
C ALA A 105 37.45 -4.55 14.09
#